data_AF-A0A3S1EVV5-F1
#
_entry.id   AF-A0A3S1EVV5-F1
#
_cell.length_a   1.000
_cell.length_b   1.000
_cell.length_c   1.000
_cell.angle_alpha   90.00
_cell.angle_beta   90.00
_cell.angle_gamma   90.00
#
_symmetry.space_group_name_H-M   'P 1'
#
loop_
_entity.id
_entity.type
_entity.pdbx_description
1 polymer ?
#
loop_
_entity_poly.entity_id
_entity_poly.type
_entity_poly.pdbx_seq_one_letter_code
_entity_poly.pdbx_strand_id
1 'polypeptide(L)'
;MKKLIAAMAKPGFSWPICHEAKAGKPGREVYERCPEGTKVGYGERGREGNRTEPDKCVKTVNVCRATGNNGNDGFTYRRRTGGRDGESCIQEVSTPRPRRADPWYFDVPNDKGVKQRFWFNLNI
;
A
#
# COMPACT_ATOMS: atom_id res chain seq x y z
N MET A 1 21.83 0.40 20.23
CA MET A 1 21.52 -0.06 18.86
C MET A 1 20.73 0.93 17.99
N LYS A 2 20.17 2.04 18.52
CA LYS A 2 19.37 3.00 17.70
C LYS A 2 20.19 3.87 16.72
N LYS A 3 21.46 4.16 17.03
CA LYS A 3 22.30 5.06 16.21
C LYS A 3 22.56 4.55 14.79
N LEU A 4 22.78 3.24 14.64
CA LEU A 4 23.03 2.62 13.33
C LEU A 4 21.76 2.64 12.46
N ILE A 5 20.63 2.26 13.04
CA ILE A 5 19.33 2.20 12.36
C ILE A 5 18.89 3.59 11.88
N ALA A 6 19.12 4.63 12.70
CA ALA A 6 18.88 6.01 12.30
C ALA A 6 19.81 6.47 11.17
N ALA A 7 21.07 5.99 11.12
CA ALA A 7 21.97 6.29 10.00
C ALA A 7 21.52 5.60 8.71
N MET A 8 21.08 4.34 8.79
CA MET A 8 20.56 3.55 7.67
C MET A 8 19.31 4.16 7.03
N ALA A 9 18.48 4.85 7.83
CA ALA A 9 17.29 5.54 7.35
C ALA A 9 17.57 6.85 6.58
N LYS A 10 18.80 7.38 6.61
CA LYS A 10 19.13 8.66 5.99
C LYS A 10 19.21 8.57 4.46
N PRO A 11 18.75 9.60 3.74
CA PRO A 11 19.00 9.70 2.30
C PRO A 11 20.50 9.71 2.03
N GLY A 12 20.95 8.97 1.00
CA GLY A 12 22.36 8.83 0.66
C GLY A 12 23.15 7.79 1.46
N PHE A 13 22.52 7.09 2.43
CA PHE A 13 23.19 6.00 3.12
C PHE A 13 23.51 4.85 2.16
N SER A 14 24.79 4.47 2.10
CA SER A 14 25.25 3.32 1.33
C SER A 14 25.05 2.06 2.17
N TRP A 15 24.13 1.22 1.73
CA TRP A 15 23.85 -0.04 2.39
C TRP A 15 25.00 -1.01 2.12
N PRO A 16 25.63 -1.58 3.16
CA PRO A 16 26.67 -2.58 2.96
C PRO A 16 26.06 -3.79 2.26
N ILE A 17 26.69 -4.21 1.18
CA ILE A 17 26.30 -5.40 0.42
C ILE A 17 27.04 -6.58 1.02
N CYS A 18 26.29 -7.58 1.49
CA CYS A 18 26.89 -8.84 1.92
C CYS A 18 27.01 -9.75 0.69
N HIS A 19 28.22 -9.84 0.13
CA HIS A 19 28.49 -10.69 -1.03
C HIS A 19 28.27 -12.18 -0.72
N GLU A 20 28.62 -12.60 0.49
CA GLU A 20 28.46 -13.99 0.98
C GLU A 20 26.98 -14.39 1.00
N ALA A 21 26.11 -13.52 1.51
CA ALA A 21 24.67 -13.73 1.53
C ALA A 21 23.99 -13.47 0.17
N LYS A 22 24.75 -13.02 -0.85
CA LYS A 22 24.25 -12.61 -2.17
C LYS A 22 23.03 -11.68 -2.08
N ALA A 23 23.01 -10.84 -1.04
CA ALA A 23 21.92 -9.95 -0.71
C ALA A 23 22.28 -8.52 -1.12
N GLY A 24 21.42 -7.88 -1.92
CA GLY A 24 21.60 -6.49 -2.36
C GLY A 24 21.12 -5.45 -1.34
N LYS A 25 21.01 -4.20 -1.79
CA LYS A 25 20.35 -3.12 -1.04
C LYS A 25 18.90 -3.51 -0.69
N PRO A 26 18.38 -3.17 0.51
CA PRO A 26 17.01 -3.49 0.85
C PRO A 26 16.02 -2.75 -0.06
N GLY A 27 14.91 -3.44 -0.36
CA GLY A 27 13.74 -2.83 -0.96
C GLY A 27 12.85 -2.17 0.09
N ARG A 28 11.87 -1.40 -0.38
CA ARG A 28 10.86 -0.76 0.47
C ARG A 28 9.47 -0.95 -0.12
N GLU A 29 8.56 -1.49 0.67
CA GLU A 29 7.15 -1.64 0.35
C GLU A 29 6.35 -1.07 1.52
N VAL A 30 5.70 0.08 1.34
CA VAL A 30 5.04 0.78 2.46
C VAL A 30 3.68 0.18 2.81
N TYR A 31 3.01 -0.42 1.82
CA TYR A 31 1.64 -0.84 1.93
C TYR A 31 1.52 -2.37 1.89
N GLU A 32 0.65 -2.92 2.72
CA GLU A 32 0.31 -4.35 2.72
C GLU A 32 -0.57 -4.72 1.54
N ARG A 33 -0.82 -6.01 1.31
CA ARG A 33 -1.79 -6.41 0.29
C ARG A 33 -3.19 -5.90 0.67
N CYS A 34 -3.96 -5.46 -0.32
CA CYS A 34 -5.37 -5.14 -0.09
C CYS A 34 -6.14 -6.38 0.39
N PRO A 35 -7.11 -6.22 1.32
CA PRO A 35 -7.98 -7.31 1.74
C PRO A 35 -8.68 -8.00 0.57
N GLU A 36 -9.05 -9.27 0.76
CA GLU A 36 -9.75 -10.02 -0.28
C GLU A 36 -11.03 -9.30 -0.74
N GLY A 37 -11.32 -9.37 -2.04
CA GLY A 37 -12.44 -8.65 -2.65
C GLY A 37 -12.19 -7.16 -2.91
N THR A 38 -11.00 -6.64 -2.59
CA THR A 38 -10.59 -5.27 -2.93
C THR A 38 -9.35 -5.27 -3.84
N LYS A 39 -9.22 -4.24 -4.68
CA LYS A 39 -8.09 -4.04 -5.60
C LYS A 39 -7.27 -2.84 -5.16
N VAL A 40 -6.00 -2.80 -5.55
CA VAL A 40 -5.16 -1.61 -5.29
C VAL A 40 -5.72 -0.43 -6.07
N GLY A 41 -6.09 0.61 -5.33
CA GLY A 41 -6.48 1.90 -5.84
C GLY A 41 -5.39 2.93 -5.56
N TYR A 42 -5.55 4.08 -6.20
CA TYR A 42 -4.61 5.17 -6.12
C TYR A 42 -5.31 6.45 -5.63
N GLY A 43 -4.61 7.24 -4.81
CA GLY A 43 -5.08 8.52 -4.31
C GLY A 43 -5.46 9.52 -5.40
N GLU A 44 -6.03 10.66 -5.01
CA GLU A 44 -6.19 11.78 -5.95
C GLU A 44 -4.87 12.54 -6.09
N ARG A 45 -4.60 13.10 -7.26
CA ARG A 45 -3.41 13.94 -7.48
C ARG A 45 -3.47 15.14 -6.54
N GLY A 46 -2.43 15.34 -5.74
CA GLY A 46 -2.11 16.68 -5.24
C GLY A 46 -1.82 17.63 -6.43
N ARG A 47 -1.94 18.94 -6.21
CA ARG A 47 -1.77 20.01 -7.23
C ARG A 47 -0.47 19.94 -8.06
N GLU A 48 0.48 19.08 -7.70
CA GLU A 48 1.84 19.03 -8.25
C GLU A 48 2.13 17.80 -9.13
N GLY A 49 1.11 17.07 -9.61
CA GLY A 49 1.31 16.06 -10.67
C GLY A 49 2.17 14.85 -10.27
N ASN A 50 2.45 14.68 -8.98
CA ASN A 50 3.22 13.55 -8.47
C ASN A 50 2.54 12.20 -8.78
N ARG A 51 3.38 11.18 -8.98
CA ARG A 51 2.95 9.78 -9.18
C ARG A 51 1.94 9.41 -8.10
N THR A 52 0.77 8.97 -8.53
CA THR A 52 -0.29 8.59 -7.62
C THR A 52 0.20 7.43 -6.74
N GLU A 53 0.17 7.60 -5.42
CA GLU A 53 0.54 6.52 -4.52
C GLU A 53 -0.56 5.44 -4.50
N PRO A 54 -0.21 4.15 -4.46
CA PRO A 54 -1.15 3.04 -4.35
C PRO A 54 -1.63 2.90 -2.90
N ASP A 55 -2.16 3.97 -2.33
CA ASP A 55 -2.50 4.18 -0.92
C ASP A 55 -3.93 3.76 -0.57
N LYS A 56 -4.69 3.22 -1.53
CA LYS A 56 -6.09 2.85 -1.33
C LYS A 56 -6.37 1.40 -1.72
N CYS A 57 -7.41 0.84 -1.14
CA CYS A 57 -8.05 -0.39 -1.58
C CYS A 57 -9.47 -0.06 -2.06
N VAL A 58 -9.79 -0.43 -3.30
CA VAL A 58 -11.05 -0.09 -3.98
C VAL A 58 -11.88 -1.34 -4.25
N LYS A 59 -13.21 -1.21 -4.13
CA LYS A 59 -14.17 -2.22 -4.58
C LYS A 59 -15.41 -1.54 -5.17
N THR A 60 -16.13 -2.27 -6.01
CA THR A 60 -17.40 -1.81 -6.58
C THR A 60 -18.56 -2.45 -5.81
N VAL A 61 -19.50 -1.65 -5.33
CA VAL A 61 -20.65 -2.09 -4.53
C VAL A 61 -21.95 -1.58 -5.14
N ASN A 62 -23.04 -2.35 -5.00
CA ASN A 62 -24.38 -1.91 -5.37
C ASN A 62 -25.12 -1.36 -4.14
N VAL A 63 -25.28 -0.05 -4.06
CA VAL A 63 -25.91 0.67 -2.93
C VAL A 63 -27.44 0.68 -2.97
N CYS A 64 -28.09 0.31 -4.07
CA CYS A 64 -29.56 0.25 -4.12
C CYS A 64 -30.16 -0.87 -3.28
N ARG A 65 -29.33 -1.83 -2.84
CA ARG A 65 -29.74 -2.86 -1.89
C ARG A 65 -29.55 -2.43 -0.42
N ALA A 66 -29.04 -1.21 -0.18
CA ALA A 66 -28.68 -0.71 1.15
C ALA A 66 -29.62 0.39 1.66
N THR A 67 -30.92 0.32 1.34
CA THR A 67 -31.98 1.04 2.05
C THR A 67 -32.06 0.54 3.49
N GLY A 68 -31.15 1.04 4.35
CA GLY A 68 -31.15 0.74 5.78
C GLY A 68 -29.87 1.08 6.53
N ASN A 69 -28.70 1.15 5.87
CA ASN A 69 -27.43 1.33 6.59
C ASN A 69 -26.84 2.72 6.31
N ASN A 70 -27.16 3.67 7.18
CA ASN A 70 -26.40 4.91 7.32
C ASN A 70 -24.92 4.57 7.54
N GLY A 71 -24.08 5.07 6.63
CA GLY A 71 -22.69 4.64 6.43
C GLY A 71 -21.82 4.72 7.67
N ASN A 72 -21.52 3.54 8.23
CA ASN A 72 -20.58 3.36 9.33
C ASN A 72 -19.62 2.17 9.05
N ASP A 73 -19.29 1.95 7.77
CA ASP A 73 -18.47 0.82 7.31
C ASP A 73 -17.00 1.22 6.99
N GLY A 74 -16.63 2.47 7.24
CA GLY A 74 -15.26 2.98 7.04
C GLY A 74 -14.86 3.20 5.58
N PHE A 75 -15.80 3.10 4.65
CA PHE A 75 -15.57 3.29 3.21
C PHE A 75 -15.91 4.72 2.75
N THR A 76 -15.08 5.31 1.89
CA THR A 76 -15.39 6.58 1.22
C THR A 76 -16.07 6.30 -0.12
N TYR A 77 -17.24 6.89 -0.34
CA TYR A 77 -18.06 6.69 -1.54
C TYR A 77 -17.77 7.79 -2.57
N ARG A 78 -17.24 7.44 -3.75
CA ARG A 78 -17.16 8.39 -4.87
C ARG A 78 -18.47 8.37 -5.65
N ARG A 79 -19.32 9.38 -5.45
CA ARG A 79 -20.50 9.60 -6.30
C ARG A 79 -20.02 9.93 -7.72
N ARG A 80 -20.28 9.05 -8.69
CA ARG A 80 -20.18 9.41 -10.10
C ARG A 80 -21.41 10.24 -10.47
N THR A 81 -21.37 11.54 -10.19
CA THR A 81 -22.40 12.48 -10.67
C THR A 81 -22.16 12.77 -12.14
N GLY A 82 -22.95 12.13 -13.02
CA GLY A 82 -22.98 12.43 -14.44
C GLY A 82 -24.18 11.79 -15.12
N GLY A 83 -25.20 12.60 -15.39
CA GLY A 83 -26.30 12.28 -16.30
C GLY A 83 -27.68 12.31 -15.65
N ARG A 84 -28.55 13.19 -16.16
CA ARG A 84 -30.00 12.98 -16.11
C ARG A 84 -30.25 11.57 -16.69
N ASP A 85 -31.08 10.77 -16.01
CA ASP A 85 -31.43 9.38 -16.35
C ASP A 85 -30.50 8.30 -15.77
N GLY A 86 -30.91 7.75 -14.61
CA GLY A 86 -30.37 6.50 -14.08
C GLY A 86 -29.30 6.70 -13.02
N GLU A 87 -29.74 6.89 -11.78
CA GLU A 87 -28.94 6.77 -10.57
C GLU A 87 -28.26 5.39 -10.57
N SER A 88 -27.04 5.28 -11.12
CA SER A 88 -26.37 3.99 -11.16
C SER A 88 -26.04 3.62 -9.72
N CYS A 89 -26.80 2.66 -9.20
CA CYS A 89 -26.67 2.09 -7.88
C CYS A 89 -25.27 1.51 -7.60
N ILE A 90 -24.42 1.45 -8.62
CA ILE A 90 -23.09 0.87 -8.57
C ILE A 90 -22.10 1.98 -8.22
N GLN A 91 -21.59 1.97 -7.00
CA GLN A 91 -20.60 2.92 -6.52
C GLN A 91 -19.24 2.25 -6.34
N GLU A 92 -18.18 2.99 -6.64
CA GLU A 92 -16.82 2.61 -6.24
C GLU A 92 -16.55 3.18 -4.86
N VAL A 93 -16.19 2.29 -3.93
CA VAL A 93 -15.82 2.65 -2.57
C VAL A 93 -14.34 2.38 -2.35
N SER A 94 -13.69 3.27 -1.62
CA SER A 94 -12.29 3.13 -1.26
C SER A 94 -12.07 3.14 0.24
N THR A 95 -11.08 2.40 0.70
CA THR A 95 -10.51 2.47 2.05
C THR A 95 -9.01 2.78 1.95
N PRO A 96 -8.41 3.40 2.96
CA PRO A 96 -6.96 3.50 3.05
C PRO A 96 -6.32 2.10 3.05
N ARG A 97 -5.25 1.92 2.27
CA ARG A 97 -4.52 0.67 2.21
C ARG A 97 -3.70 0.50 3.51
N PRO A 98 -3.75 -0.67 4.18
CA PRO A 98 -2.99 -0.87 5.41
C PRO A 98 -1.49 -0.66 5.17
N ARG A 99 -0.82 0.00 6.12
CA ARG A 99 0.62 0.21 6.08
C ARG A 99 1.33 -0.94 6.79
N ARG A 100 2.43 -1.41 6.20
CA ARG A 100 3.27 -2.45 6.82
C ARG A 100 3.88 -1.92 8.11
N ALA A 101 3.85 -2.74 9.15
CA ALA A 101 4.64 -2.51 10.36
C ALA A 101 6.14 -2.48 10.03
N ASP A 102 6.58 -3.36 9.12
CA ASP A 102 7.95 -3.49 8.66
C ASP A 102 8.02 -3.20 7.15
N PRO A 103 8.27 -1.95 6.72
CA PRO A 103 8.20 -1.59 5.31
C PRO A 103 9.49 -1.88 4.53
N TRP A 104 10.60 -2.20 5.20
CA TRP A 104 11.86 -2.50 4.55
C TRP A 104 12.06 -4.01 4.45
N TYR A 105 12.72 -4.46 3.39
CA TYR A 105 12.98 -5.88 3.23
C TYR A 105 14.29 -6.20 2.51
N PHE A 106 14.85 -7.37 2.82
CA PHE A 106 15.91 -8.00 2.04
C PHE A 106 15.38 -9.24 1.33
N ASP A 107 15.73 -9.40 0.07
CA ASP A 107 15.54 -10.65 -0.66
C ASP A 107 16.88 -11.41 -0.66
N VAL A 108 16.98 -12.46 0.16
CA VAL A 108 18.19 -13.26 0.36
C VAL A 108 17.98 -14.65 -0.24
N PRO A 109 18.81 -15.12 -1.19
CA PRO A 109 18.71 -16.48 -1.70
C PRO A 109 19.10 -17.50 -0.63
N ASN A 110 18.32 -18.58 -0.53
CA ASN A 110 18.71 -19.76 0.24
C ASN A 110 19.75 -20.61 -0.50
N ASP A 111 20.19 -21.73 0.09
CA ASP A 111 21.20 -22.64 -0.48
C ASP A 111 20.81 -23.20 -1.87
N LYS A 112 19.52 -23.17 -2.20
CA LYS A 112 18.96 -23.61 -3.49
C LYS A 112 18.78 -22.44 -4.49
N GLY A 113 19.20 -21.23 -4.14
CA GLY A 113 19.05 -20.02 -4.96
C GLY A 113 17.67 -19.37 -4.92
N VAL A 114 16.73 -19.89 -4.11
CA VAL A 114 15.38 -19.31 -3.98
C VAL A 114 15.42 -18.13 -3.03
N LYS A 115 15.01 -16.95 -3.51
CA LYS A 115 14.97 -15.72 -2.72
C LYS A 115 13.88 -15.80 -1.65
N GLN A 116 14.28 -15.64 -0.40
CA GLN A 116 13.42 -15.45 0.76
C GLN A 116 13.40 -13.97 1.14
N ARG A 117 12.21 -13.46 1.45
CA ARG A 117 12.01 -12.06 1.83
C ARG A 117 11.96 -11.91 3.35
N PHE A 118 12.87 -11.11 3.90
CA PHE A 118 12.94 -10.78 5.32
C PHE A 118 12.56 -9.32 5.53
N TRP A 119 11.52 -9.08 6.34
CA TRP A 119 10.99 -7.74 6.61
C TRP A 119 11.59 -7.15 7.89
N PHE A 120 11.77 -5.83 7.93
CA PHE A 120 12.23 -5.09 9.10
C PHE A 120 11.78 -3.62 9.08
N ASN A 121 11.93 -2.93 10.21
CA ASN A 121 11.65 -1.51 10.35
C ASN A 121 12.92 -0.71 10.69
N LEU A 122 13.01 0.51 10.15
CA LEU A 122 14.07 1.48 10.44
C LEU A 122 13.63 2.59 11.40
N ASN A 123 12.37 2.58 11.83
CA ASN A 123 11.81 3.47 12.83
C ASN A 123 11.78 2.73 14.18
N ILE A 124 12.64 3.14 15.13
CA ILE A 124 12.80 2.57 16.49
C ILE A 124 12.87 3.69 17.53
#